data_AF-A0A927A5F7-F1
#
_entry.id   AF-A0A927A5F7-F1
#
_cell.length_a   1.000
_cell.length_b   1.000
_cell.length_c   1.000
_cell.angle_alpha   90.00
_cell.angle_beta   90.00
_cell.angle_gamma   90.00
#
_symmetry.space_group_name_H-M   'P 1'
#
loop_
_entity.id
_entity.type
_entity.pdbx_description
1 polymer ?
#
loop_
_entity_poly.entity_id
_entity_poly.type
_entity_poly.pdbx_seq_one_letter_code
_entity_poly.pdbx_strand_id
1 'polypeptide(L)'
;MPTIYYSRVIHLSHIIDTGIPQWPGDSPVEFSSVAEIPKDGYYLRRFSLGEHSATHINAPNSFDNSGIGIDQYPAQSLVVPAVVIDIRPAAAVNFDTHGVDSGQDSTFATNHLVLAQPRIVLENLTNLDQLPPQGTTLVIGVLRLRDGSGSPAAVMAFF
;
A
#
# COMPACT_ATOMS: atom_id res chain seq x y z
N MET A 1 -20.18 -4.95 18.41
CA MET A 1 -19.44 -4.78 17.13
C MET A 1 -18.79 -3.41 17.17
N PRO A 2 -17.51 -3.27 16.80
CA PRO A 2 -16.91 -1.94 16.67
C PRO A 2 -17.67 -1.14 15.60
N THR A 3 -18.02 0.11 15.91
CA THR A 3 -18.67 1.05 14.99
C THR A 3 -17.68 2.15 14.68
N ILE A 4 -17.53 2.52 13.41
CA ILE A 4 -16.64 3.60 12.98
C ILE A 4 -17.46 4.89 12.94
N TYR A 5 -17.06 5.88 13.74
CA TYR A 5 -17.58 7.24 13.68
C TYR A 5 -16.52 8.14 13.05
N TYR A 6 -16.94 8.98 12.11
CA TYR A 6 -16.03 9.87 11.39
C TYR A 6 -16.74 11.17 11.01
N SER A 7 -15.95 12.22 10.85
CA SER A 7 -16.38 13.52 10.32
C SER A 7 -15.79 13.79 8.94
N ARG A 8 -14.64 13.15 8.63
CA ARG A 8 -13.89 13.27 7.39
C ARG A 8 -13.43 11.91 6.91
N VAL A 9 -13.31 11.80 5.59
CA VAL A 9 -12.69 10.67 4.90
C VAL A 9 -11.72 11.22 3.87
N ILE A 10 -10.50 10.70 3.84
CA ILE A 10 -9.49 11.07 2.84
C ILE A 10 -8.83 9.84 2.24
N HIS A 11 -8.33 9.98 1.00
CA HIS A 11 -7.44 9.01 0.39
C HIS A 11 -6.02 9.18 0.92
N LEU A 12 -5.39 8.08 1.31
CA LEU A 12 -3.97 7.99 1.63
C LEU A 12 -3.16 7.28 0.53
N SER A 13 -3.78 6.97 -0.61
CA SER A 13 -3.10 6.32 -1.74
C SER A 13 -2.71 7.29 -2.85
N HIS A 14 -1.56 7.08 -3.46
CA HIS A 14 -1.17 7.76 -4.70
C HIS A 14 -2.07 7.36 -5.87
N ILE A 15 -2.30 8.30 -6.78
CA ILE A 15 -2.86 8.00 -8.10
C ILE A 15 -1.83 7.17 -8.87
N ILE A 16 -2.27 6.07 -9.49
CA ILE A 16 -1.40 5.22 -10.30
C ILE A 16 -1.32 5.79 -11.71
N ASP A 17 -0.13 6.25 -12.08
CA ASP A 17 0.24 6.66 -13.43
C ASP A 17 1.66 6.16 -13.76
N THR A 18 2.16 6.45 -14.97
CA THR A 18 3.47 5.96 -15.44
C THR A 18 4.66 6.69 -14.83
N GLY A 19 4.44 7.77 -14.08
CA GLY A 19 5.45 8.61 -13.43
C GLY A 19 5.59 8.37 -11.93
N ILE A 20 4.88 7.38 -11.37
CA ILE A 20 5.06 7.02 -9.95
C ILE A 20 6.50 6.55 -9.69
N PRO A 21 7.07 6.83 -8.49
CA PRO A 21 8.36 6.29 -8.11
C PRO A 21 8.36 4.76 -8.18
N GLN A 22 9.41 4.21 -8.81
CA GLN A 22 9.56 2.78 -9.05
C GLN A 22 10.85 2.29 -8.42
N TRP A 23 10.80 1.11 -7.78
CA TRP A 23 12.00 0.46 -7.29
C TRP A 23 12.89 0.00 -8.47
N PRO A 24 14.22 0.19 -8.42
CA PRO A 24 15.10 -0.25 -9.49
C PRO A 24 14.99 -1.76 -9.76
N GLY A 25 14.54 -2.12 -10.96
CA GLY A 25 14.38 -3.51 -11.40
C GLY A 25 12.95 -4.06 -11.35
N ASP A 26 12.00 -3.33 -10.75
CA ASP A 26 10.60 -3.73 -10.69
C ASP A 26 9.91 -3.64 -12.06
N SER A 27 8.70 -4.21 -12.17
CA SER A 27 7.85 -4.05 -13.36
C SER A 27 7.26 -2.64 -13.42
N PRO A 28 7.38 -1.92 -14.56
CA PRO A 28 6.86 -0.57 -14.70
C PRO A 28 5.33 -0.56 -14.74
N VAL A 29 4.74 0.59 -14.44
CA VAL A 29 3.34 0.84 -14.74
C VAL A 29 3.18 1.10 -16.22
N GLU A 30 2.36 0.30 -16.89
CA GLU A 30 2.05 0.48 -18.31
C GLU A 30 0.53 0.54 -18.51
N PHE A 31 0.10 1.35 -19.47
CA PHE A 31 -1.28 1.44 -19.91
C PHE A 31 -1.35 1.29 -21.43
N SER A 32 -2.33 0.52 -21.91
CA SER A 32 -2.65 0.43 -23.34
C SER A 32 -4.15 0.51 -23.54
N SER A 33 -4.58 1.32 -24.52
CA SER A 33 -6.00 1.39 -24.93
C SER A 33 -6.42 0.08 -25.58
N VAL A 34 -7.53 -0.49 -25.12
CA VAL A 34 -8.17 -1.69 -25.68
C VAL A 34 -9.41 -1.32 -26.48
N ALA A 35 -10.16 -0.32 -26.01
CA ALA A 35 -11.37 0.19 -26.66
C ALA A 35 -11.50 1.70 -26.45
N GLU A 36 -12.06 2.39 -27.46
CA GLU A 36 -12.33 3.82 -27.42
C GLU A 36 -13.80 4.11 -27.73
N ILE A 37 -14.39 5.07 -27.01
CA ILE A 37 -15.83 5.38 -27.11
C ILE A 37 -16.28 5.64 -28.56
N PRO A 38 -15.56 6.43 -29.40
CA PRO A 38 -16.01 6.71 -30.76
C PRO A 38 -16.10 5.47 -31.66
N LYS A 39 -15.31 4.43 -31.38
CA LYS A 39 -15.22 3.22 -32.20
C LYS A 39 -16.04 2.06 -31.62
N ASP A 40 -15.98 1.89 -30.31
CA ASP A 40 -16.44 0.68 -29.62
C ASP A 40 -17.65 0.95 -28.70
N GLY A 41 -17.99 2.21 -28.45
CA GLY A 41 -19.08 2.62 -27.55
C GLY A 41 -18.73 2.61 -26.06
N TYR A 42 -17.50 2.23 -25.69
CA TYR A 42 -16.97 2.27 -24.33
C TYR A 42 -15.48 2.54 -24.32
N TYR A 43 -14.95 2.98 -23.18
CA TYR A 43 -13.52 3.16 -22.95
C TYR A 43 -12.97 2.03 -22.09
N LEU A 44 -11.91 1.38 -22.54
CA LEU A 44 -11.21 0.35 -21.78
C LEU A 44 -9.72 0.46 -22.00
N ARG A 45 -8.96 0.38 -20.90
CA ARG A 45 -7.52 0.20 -20.93
C ARG A 45 -7.13 -1.14 -20.30
N ARG A 46 -6.11 -1.76 -20.86
CA ARG A 46 -5.29 -2.76 -20.17
C ARG A 46 -4.21 -2.00 -19.40
N PHE A 47 -3.87 -2.49 -18.23
CA PHE A 47 -2.73 -2.00 -17.47
C PHE A 47 -1.91 -3.15 -16.87
N SER A 48 -0.65 -2.88 -16.57
CA SER A 48 0.24 -3.76 -15.80
C SER A 48 1.05 -2.92 -14.81
N LEU A 49 1.40 -3.51 -13.67
CA LEU A 49 2.22 -2.92 -12.62
C LEU A 49 2.78 -4.02 -11.72
N GLY A 50 3.87 -3.73 -11.00
CA GLY A 50 4.37 -4.61 -9.94
C GLY A 50 3.46 -4.62 -8.70
N GLU A 51 3.50 -5.69 -7.93
CA GLU A 51 2.67 -5.85 -6.72
C GLU A 51 3.00 -4.83 -5.62
N HIS A 52 4.24 -4.34 -5.62
CA HIS A 52 4.80 -3.38 -4.66
C HIS A 52 4.91 -1.95 -5.24
N SER A 53 4.01 -1.61 -6.16
CA SER A 53 3.98 -0.30 -6.83
C SER A 53 3.06 0.69 -6.13
N ALA A 54 3.45 1.98 -6.14
CA ALA A 54 2.72 3.07 -5.49
C ALA A 54 2.45 2.77 -3.99
N THR A 55 1.29 3.19 -3.50
CA THR A 55 0.79 2.78 -2.19
C THR A 55 0.43 1.31 -2.22
N HIS A 56 1.04 0.50 -1.36
CA HIS A 56 0.86 -0.95 -1.38
C HIS A 56 0.98 -1.55 0.01
N ILE A 57 0.58 -2.82 0.09
CA ILE A 57 0.68 -3.66 1.29
C ILE A 57 1.57 -4.88 0.98
N ASN A 58 2.42 -5.25 1.95
CA ASN A 58 3.22 -6.47 1.87
C ASN A 58 2.50 -7.64 2.56
N ALA A 59 2.64 -8.83 1.97
CA ALA A 59 2.23 -10.11 2.57
C ALA A 59 3.46 -10.90 3.06
N PRO A 60 3.31 -11.82 4.03
CA PRO A 60 4.43 -12.56 4.61
C PRO A 60 5.27 -13.32 3.59
N ASN A 61 4.66 -13.85 2.53
CA ASN A 61 5.37 -14.53 1.44
C ASN A 61 6.30 -13.64 0.61
N SER A 62 6.29 -12.31 0.79
CA SER A 62 7.34 -11.42 0.28
C SER A 62 8.72 -11.76 0.83
N PHE A 63 8.79 -12.20 2.09
CA PHE A 63 10.05 -12.37 2.82
C PHE A 63 10.21 -13.76 3.44
N ASP A 64 9.14 -14.56 3.53
CA ASP A 64 9.17 -15.93 4.06
C ASP A 64 8.45 -16.89 3.12
N ASN A 65 9.15 -17.87 2.55
CA ASN A 65 8.58 -18.86 1.64
C ASN A 65 7.45 -19.71 2.24
N SER A 66 7.31 -19.75 3.58
CA SER A 66 6.22 -20.40 4.28
C SER A 66 5.05 -19.46 4.62
N GLY A 67 5.22 -18.16 4.33
CA GLY A 67 4.24 -17.12 4.57
C GLY A 67 3.00 -17.25 3.70
N ILE A 68 1.89 -16.67 4.17
CA ILE A 68 0.65 -16.59 3.40
C ILE A 68 0.74 -15.49 2.33
N GLY A 69 0.02 -15.67 1.23
CA GLY A 69 -0.18 -14.64 0.20
C GLY A 69 -1.27 -13.63 0.58
N ILE A 70 -1.29 -12.50 -0.13
CA ILE A 70 -2.23 -11.41 0.16
C ILE A 70 -3.71 -11.82 0.02
N ASP A 71 -4.03 -12.80 -0.84
CA ASP A 71 -5.38 -13.33 -1.03
C ASP A 71 -5.96 -14.05 0.19
N GLN A 72 -5.10 -14.45 1.12
CA GLN A 72 -5.44 -15.15 2.36
C GLN A 72 -5.73 -14.19 3.53
N TYR A 73 -5.54 -12.88 3.36
CA TYR A 73 -5.83 -11.90 4.41
C TYR A 73 -7.33 -11.87 4.73
N PRO A 74 -7.75 -12.06 6.00
CA PRO A 74 -9.15 -11.88 6.37
C PRO A 74 -9.58 -10.43 6.18
N ALA A 75 -10.77 -10.18 5.62
CA ALA A 75 -11.24 -8.80 5.41
C ALA A 75 -11.24 -7.94 6.70
N GLN A 76 -11.53 -8.56 7.85
CA GLN A 76 -11.52 -7.89 9.15
C GLN A 76 -10.12 -7.38 9.56
N SER A 77 -9.04 -8.00 9.08
CA SER A 77 -7.67 -7.53 9.38
C SER A 77 -7.29 -6.29 8.58
N LEU A 78 -8.03 -5.94 7.53
CA LEU A 78 -7.80 -4.76 6.69
C LEU A 78 -8.50 -3.49 7.18
N VAL A 79 -9.15 -3.57 8.35
CA VAL A 79 -9.78 -2.43 9.04
C VAL A 79 -9.10 -2.28 10.40
N VAL A 80 -8.21 -1.29 10.51
CA VAL A 80 -7.31 -1.15 11.67
C VAL A 80 -7.34 0.25 12.27
N PRO A 81 -7.29 0.38 13.61
CA PRO A 81 -7.02 1.68 14.22
C PRO A 81 -5.58 2.11 13.93
N ALA A 82 -5.37 3.40 13.73
CA ALA A 82 -4.05 3.99 13.49
C ALA A 82 -3.74 5.12 14.47
N VAL A 83 -2.46 5.22 14.81
CA VAL A 83 -1.86 6.36 15.51
C VAL A 83 -0.82 6.96 14.58
N VAL A 84 -0.75 8.29 14.53
CA VAL A 84 0.20 9.00 13.66
C VAL A 84 1.40 9.41 14.48
N ILE A 85 2.57 8.88 14.12
CA ILE A 85 3.85 9.26 14.70
C ILE A 85 4.61 10.01 13.61
N ASP A 86 4.72 11.33 13.76
CA ASP A 86 5.46 12.15 12.81
C ASP A 86 6.96 12.14 13.13
N ILE A 87 7.71 11.36 12.34
CA ILE A 87 9.17 11.27 12.46
C ILE A 87 9.92 12.23 11.53
N ARG A 88 9.22 13.03 10.70
CA ARG A 88 9.88 13.95 9.76
C ARG A 88 10.85 14.92 10.46
N PRO A 89 10.54 15.48 11.64
CA PRO A 89 11.50 16.34 12.35
C PRO A 89 12.77 15.60 12.77
N ALA A 90 12.68 14.31 13.11
CA ALA A 90 13.83 13.49 13.50
C ALA A 90 14.61 12.96 12.29
N ALA A 91 13.94 12.78 11.15
CA ALA A 91 14.52 12.32 9.89
C ALA A 91 15.13 13.44 9.03
N ALA A 92 15.26 14.67 9.57
CA ALA A 92 15.77 15.88 8.91
C ALA A 92 17.08 15.73 8.11
N VAL A 93 17.87 14.69 8.40
CA VAL A 93 19.21 14.45 7.84
C VAL A 93 19.23 13.26 6.86
N ASN A 94 18.18 12.43 6.80
CA ASN A 94 18.14 11.27 5.91
C ASN A 94 16.67 10.87 5.62
N PHE A 95 16.06 11.50 4.62
CA PHE A 95 14.72 11.18 4.15
C PHE A 95 14.81 10.21 2.96
N ASP A 96 13.78 9.37 2.83
CA ASP A 96 13.45 8.53 1.67
C ASP A 96 13.98 7.09 1.72
N THR A 97 13.20 6.21 2.37
CA THR A 97 13.19 4.78 2.04
C THR A 97 11.85 4.42 1.42
N HIS A 98 11.88 3.67 0.32
CA HIS A 98 10.68 3.19 -0.38
C HIS A 98 9.84 2.21 0.45
N GLY A 99 10.47 1.58 1.45
CA GLY A 99 9.85 0.67 2.38
C GLY A 99 10.31 0.87 3.81
N VAL A 100 9.88 -0.01 4.71
CA VAL A 100 10.18 0.07 6.15
C VAL A 100 11.64 -0.26 6.50
N ASP A 101 12.35 -0.94 5.59
CA ASP A 101 13.78 -1.21 5.69
C ASP A 101 14.59 -0.19 4.87
N SER A 102 15.87 -0.01 5.24
CA SER A 102 16.80 0.82 4.47
C SER A 102 16.94 0.26 3.05
N GLY A 103 17.01 1.12 2.05
CA GLY A 103 17.21 0.66 0.67
C GLY A 103 18.58 0.01 0.39
N GLN A 104 19.50 0.08 1.34
CA GLN A 104 20.78 -0.64 1.32
C GLN A 104 20.75 -1.94 2.13
N ASP A 105 19.66 -2.20 2.87
CA ASP A 105 19.52 -3.42 3.66
C ASP A 105 19.01 -4.56 2.77
N SER A 106 19.87 -5.56 2.57
CA SER A 106 19.51 -6.79 1.84
C SER A 106 18.94 -7.88 2.75
N THR A 107 18.80 -7.62 4.06
CA THR A 107 18.29 -8.57 5.05
C THR A 107 16.81 -8.38 5.36
N PHE A 108 16.24 -7.19 5.08
CA PHE A 108 14.83 -6.85 5.30
C PHE A 108 14.32 -7.20 6.71
N ALA A 109 15.17 -6.97 7.72
CA ALA A 109 14.94 -7.47 9.07
C ALA A 109 13.65 -6.91 9.69
N THR A 110 13.28 -5.66 9.39
CA THR A 110 12.05 -5.06 9.89
C THR A 110 10.84 -5.75 9.30
N ASN A 111 10.81 -5.95 7.98
CA ASN A 111 9.74 -6.69 7.31
C ASN A 111 9.59 -8.11 7.90
N HIS A 112 10.69 -8.85 8.06
CA HIS A 112 10.64 -10.18 8.68
C HIS A 112 10.04 -10.16 10.09
N LEU A 113 10.46 -9.22 10.95
CA LEU A 113 9.98 -9.12 12.32
C LEU A 113 8.52 -8.66 12.43
N VAL A 114 8.09 -7.77 11.54
CA VAL A 114 6.71 -7.28 11.52
C VAL A 114 5.77 -8.36 10.99
N LEU A 115 6.11 -8.97 9.85
CA LEU A 115 5.27 -9.94 9.14
C LEU A 115 5.31 -11.35 9.74
N ALA A 116 6.26 -11.66 10.63
CA ALA A 116 6.20 -12.85 11.48
C ALA A 116 5.03 -12.83 12.48
N GLN A 117 4.36 -11.68 12.65
CA GLN A 117 3.14 -11.52 13.44
C GLN A 117 2.02 -11.05 12.51
N PRO A 118 0.73 -11.18 12.90
CA PRO A 118 -0.40 -10.72 12.09
C PRO A 118 -0.51 -9.19 12.08
N ARG A 119 0.53 -8.52 11.58
CA ARG A 119 0.68 -7.08 11.42
C ARG A 119 0.71 -6.72 9.94
N ILE A 120 0.53 -5.43 9.68
CA ILE A 120 0.44 -4.86 8.33
C ILE A 120 1.67 -4.00 8.10
N VAL A 121 2.24 -4.13 6.91
CA VAL A 121 3.23 -3.19 6.36
C VAL A 121 2.55 -2.48 5.19
N LEU A 122 2.29 -1.18 5.37
CA LEU A 122 1.81 -0.28 4.32
C LEU A 122 2.93 0.68 3.95
N GLU A 123 3.18 0.82 2.66
CA GLU A 123 4.29 1.63 2.14
C GLU A 123 3.76 2.68 1.18
N ASN A 124 4.50 3.79 1.04
CA ASN A 124 4.18 4.92 0.17
C ASN A 124 2.75 5.49 0.38
N LEU A 125 2.37 5.84 1.61
CA LEU A 125 1.14 6.58 1.87
C LEU A 125 1.32 8.08 1.57
N THR A 126 0.27 8.73 1.08
CA THR A 126 0.22 10.19 0.86
C THR A 126 -0.75 10.87 1.84
N ASN A 127 -0.76 12.20 1.90
CA ASN A 127 -1.67 13.01 2.74
C ASN A 127 -1.59 12.75 4.26
N LEU A 128 -0.48 12.19 4.75
CA LEU A 128 -0.30 11.86 6.17
C LEU A 128 -0.33 13.10 7.08
N ASP A 129 0.02 14.27 6.55
CA ASP A 129 -0.04 15.56 7.25
C ASP A 129 -1.46 16.01 7.61
N GLN A 130 -2.48 15.43 6.98
CA GLN A 130 -3.89 15.73 7.24
C GLN A 130 -4.48 14.91 8.39
N LEU A 131 -3.78 13.87 8.85
CA LEU A 131 -4.29 12.95 9.85
C LEU A 131 -4.14 13.52 11.26
N PRO A 132 -5.14 13.35 12.14
CA PRO A 132 -4.98 13.66 13.55
C PRO A 132 -4.02 12.65 14.21
N PRO A 133 -3.35 13.02 15.32
CA PRO A 133 -2.45 12.11 16.03
C PRO A 133 -3.09 10.78 16.46
N GLN A 134 -4.40 10.78 16.73
CA GLN A 134 -5.18 9.64 17.22
C GLN A 134 -6.60 9.70 16.67
N GLY A 135 -7.34 8.59 16.80
CA GLY A 135 -8.76 8.51 16.39
C GLY A 135 -8.97 8.19 14.91
N THR A 136 -7.90 7.87 14.19
CA THR A 136 -7.99 7.45 12.78
C THR A 136 -8.27 5.95 12.69
N THR A 137 -9.23 5.57 11.84
CA THR A 137 -9.41 4.20 11.37
C THR A 137 -8.99 4.12 9.91
N LEU A 138 -8.14 3.14 9.57
CA LEU A 138 -7.76 2.84 8.20
C LEU A 138 -8.64 1.74 7.63
N VAL A 139 -9.07 1.93 6.39
CA VAL A 139 -9.69 0.89 5.56
C VAL A 139 -8.77 0.65 4.37
N ILE A 140 -8.28 -0.58 4.25
CA ILE A 140 -7.24 -0.97 3.28
C ILE A 140 -7.87 -1.88 2.23
N GLY A 141 -8.14 -1.33 1.05
CA GLY A 141 -8.58 -2.11 -0.10
C GLY A 141 -7.40 -2.74 -0.82
N VAL A 142 -7.42 -4.05 -1.02
CA VAL A 142 -6.36 -4.81 -1.69
C VAL A 142 -6.91 -5.52 -2.92
N LEU A 143 -6.09 -5.66 -3.96
CA LEU A 143 -6.33 -6.67 -4.98
C LEU A 143 -5.98 -8.04 -4.40
N ARG A 144 -6.93 -8.98 -4.40
CA ARG A 144 -6.73 -10.34 -3.89
C ARG A 144 -5.98 -11.18 -4.93
N LEU A 145 -4.68 -10.95 -5.03
CA LEU A 145 -3.78 -11.67 -5.94
C LEU A 145 -3.49 -13.06 -5.36
N ARG A 146 -3.83 -14.10 -6.12
CA ARG A 146 -3.57 -15.49 -5.72
C ARG A 146 -2.08 -15.67 -5.46
N ASP A 147 -1.72 -16.07 -4.24
CA ASP A 147 -0.33 -16.27 -3.81
C ASP A 147 0.56 -15.02 -4.00
N GLY A 148 -0.04 -13.82 -4.08
CA GLY A 148 0.68 -12.56 -4.29
C GLY A 148 1.56 -12.21 -3.10
N SER A 149 2.78 -11.71 -3.37
CA SER A 149 3.73 -11.23 -2.36
C SER A 149 3.25 -9.93 -1.72
N GLY A 150 2.43 -9.16 -2.42
CA GLY A 150 1.81 -7.95 -1.91
C GLY A 150 0.62 -7.54 -2.75
N SER A 151 0.21 -6.29 -2.62
CA SER A 151 -0.81 -5.72 -3.50
C SER A 151 -0.77 -4.20 -3.49
N PRO A 152 -0.92 -3.54 -4.65
CA PRO A 152 -1.29 -2.14 -4.70
C PRO A 152 -2.57 -1.92 -3.88
N ALA A 153 -2.56 -0.91 -3.02
CA ALA A 153 -3.58 -0.72 -2.01
C ALA A 153 -4.30 0.62 -2.17
N ALA A 154 -5.64 0.56 -2.09
CA ALA A 154 -6.50 1.72 -1.94
C ALA A 154 -6.77 1.95 -0.44
N VAL A 155 -6.07 2.90 0.17
CA VAL A 155 -6.12 3.19 1.60
C VAL A 155 -6.94 4.45 1.83
N MET A 156 -7.93 4.34 2.71
CA MET A 156 -8.74 5.47 3.17
C MET A 156 -8.60 5.61 4.68
N ALA A 157 -8.58 6.86 5.15
CA ALA A 157 -8.59 7.20 6.56
C ALA A 157 -9.92 7.86 6.95
N PHE A 158 -10.49 7.38 8.05
CA PHE A 158 -11.74 7.86 8.65
C PHE A 158 -11.42 8.46 10.02
N PHE A 159 -11.76 9.73 10.24
CA PHE A 159 -11.52 10.46 11.50
C PHE A 159 -12.44 11.68 11.68
#